data_AF-A0A8J4R4C2-F1
#
_entry.id   AF-A0A8J4R4C2-F1
#
_cell.length_a   1.000
_cell.length_b   1.000
_cell.length_c   1.000
_cell.angle_alpha   90.00
_cell.angle_beta   90.00
_cell.angle_gamma   90.00
#
_symmetry.space_group_name_H-M   'P 1'
#
loop_
_entity.id
_entity.type
_entity.pdbx_description
1 polymer ?
#
loop_
_entity_poly.entity_id
_entity_poly.type
_entity_poly.pdbx_seq_one_letter_code
_entity_poly.pdbx_strand_id
1 'polypeptide(L)'
;MRDHGIVYLYGMPELNLNVVLYPQNYKSQKHYMQFTNAIGFRGKFYILNLQGTLAVIEVDSHLKITSLGTRRAIPSVSLKHLREYLEESDGEILLIFLISKKSTNVVDDVEIFQLDLVRLSWTKM
;
A
#
# COMPACT_ATOMS: atom_id res chain seq x y z
N MET A 1 -5.04 27.32 9.80
CA MET A 1 -6.05 26.40 9.24
C MET A 1 -5.31 25.21 8.68
N ARG A 2 -5.63 23.99 9.15
CA ARG A 2 -5.04 22.76 8.60
C ARG A 2 -6.01 22.26 7.53
N ASP A 3 -5.59 22.35 6.27
CA ASP A 3 -6.40 21.89 5.15
C ASP A 3 -6.53 20.36 5.17
N HIS A 4 -7.77 19.88 5.18
CA HIS A 4 -8.10 18.46 5.08
C HIS A 4 -8.51 18.16 3.64
N GLY A 5 -7.62 17.48 2.89
CA GLY A 5 -7.94 16.97 1.57
C GLY A 5 -8.93 15.80 1.66
N ILE A 6 -10.05 15.91 0.96
CA ILE A 6 -11.07 14.86 0.81
C ILE A 6 -10.67 13.96 -0.37
N VAL A 7 -10.68 12.65 -0.14
CA VAL A 7 -10.41 11.61 -1.13
C VAL A 7 -11.73 10.94 -1.57
N TYR A 8 -11.80 10.42 -2.80
CA TYR A 8 -12.90 9.58 -3.28
C TYR A 8 -12.34 8.23 -3.74
N LEU A 9 -12.89 7.12 -3.24
CA LEU A 9 -12.61 5.76 -3.71
C LEU A 9 -13.75 5.31 -4.63
N TYR A 10 -13.45 5.04 -5.91
CA TYR A 10 -14.39 4.38 -6.82
C TYR A 10 -13.99 2.90 -6.94
N GLY A 11 -14.89 2.01 -6.52
CA GLY A 11 -14.70 0.56 -6.63
C GLY A 11 -15.35 0.00 -7.90
N MET A 12 -14.58 -0.77 -8.67
CA MET A 12 -15.07 -1.85 -9.54
C MET A 12 -14.83 -3.18 -8.80
N PRO A 13 -15.72 -4.20 -8.90
CA PRO A 13 -15.71 -5.35 -7.98
C PRO A 13 -14.63 -6.39 -8.24
N GLU A 14 -13.80 -6.23 -9.27
CA GLU A 14 -12.88 -7.29 -9.70
C GLU A 14 -11.47 -6.75 -9.95
N LEU A 15 -10.56 -7.14 -9.04
CA LEU A 15 -9.17 -7.51 -9.29
C LEU A 15 -8.19 -6.50 -9.94
N ASN A 16 -8.41 -5.19 -9.85
CA ASN A 16 -7.32 -4.20 -10.01
C ASN A 16 -7.69 -2.87 -9.34
N LEU A 17 -7.20 -2.63 -8.11
CA LEU A 17 -7.41 -1.37 -7.39
C LEU A 17 -6.51 -0.26 -8.00
N ASN A 18 -6.90 0.29 -9.15
CA ASN A 18 -6.39 1.59 -9.59
C ASN A 18 -7.09 2.69 -8.79
N VAL A 19 -6.70 2.87 -7.52
CA VAL A 19 -7.18 3.97 -6.69
C VAL A 19 -6.53 5.26 -7.18
N VAL A 20 -7.30 6.13 -7.82
CA VAL A 20 -6.81 7.46 -8.23
C VAL A 20 -7.23 8.47 -7.17
N LEU A 21 -6.29 8.92 -6.34
CA LEU A 21 -6.55 10.00 -5.38
C LEU A 21 -6.47 11.35 -6.09
N TYR A 22 -7.56 12.11 -6.08
CA TYR A 22 -7.57 13.51 -6.55
C TYR A 22 -7.39 14.46 -5.37
N PRO A 23 -6.24 15.15 -5.23
CA PRO A 23 -6.15 16.26 -4.29
C PRO A 23 -6.96 17.44 -4.83
N GLN A 24 -8.02 17.84 -4.13
CA GLN A 24 -8.72 19.08 -4.43
C GLN A 24 -7.89 20.27 -3.92
N ASN A 25 -7.23 20.91 -4.88
CA ASN A 25 -6.87 22.33 -4.91
C ASN A 25 -5.59 22.78 -4.17
N TYR A 26 -4.44 22.77 -4.88
CA TYR A 26 -3.44 23.86 -4.85
C TYR A 26 -2.76 23.95 -6.23
N LYS A 27 -2.50 25.19 -6.69
CA LYS A 27 -1.98 25.60 -8.00
C LYS A 27 -0.55 25.12 -8.36
N SER A 28 -0.16 23.90 -8.01
CA SER A 28 1.17 23.36 -8.31
C SER A 28 1.10 21.86 -8.58
N GLN A 29 1.39 21.49 -9.82
CA GLN A 29 1.69 20.14 -10.33
C GLN A 29 0.87 19.00 -9.72
N LYS A 30 -0.08 18.48 -10.51
CA LYS A 30 -0.87 17.28 -10.20
C LYS A 30 0.06 16.08 -9.90
N HIS A 31 0.36 15.85 -8.62
CA HIS A 31 1.07 14.65 -8.19
C HIS A 31 0.05 13.53 -8.01
N TYR A 32 -0.17 12.77 -9.06
CA TYR A 32 -0.96 11.54 -8.99
C TYR A 32 -0.18 10.54 -8.12
N MET A 33 -0.75 10.12 -6.99
CA MET A 33 -0.21 9.01 -6.23
C MET A 33 -0.84 7.72 -6.78
N GLN A 34 -0.03 6.86 -7.37
CA GLN A 34 -0.45 5.56 -7.88
C GLN A 34 -0.18 4.50 -6.81
N PHE A 35 -1.16 3.62 -6.59
CA PHE A 35 -1.06 2.50 -5.64
C PHE A 35 -0.78 1.19 -6.35
N THR A 36 -0.04 0.34 -5.66
CA THR A 36 0.29 -1.01 -6.08
C THR A 36 -0.48 -2.05 -5.29
N ASN A 37 -0.84 -1.73 -4.05
CA ASN A 37 -1.54 -2.64 -3.16
C ASN A 37 -2.44 -1.93 -2.16
N ALA A 38 -3.43 -2.64 -1.65
CA ALA A 38 -4.38 -2.15 -0.67
C ALA A 38 -4.97 -3.31 0.16
N ILE A 39 -5.17 -3.08 1.45
CA ILE A 39 -5.91 -3.98 2.33
C ILE A 39 -6.80 -3.19 3.31
N GLY A 40 -8.00 -3.69 3.54
CA GLY A 40 -8.87 -3.21 4.62
C GLY A 40 -8.58 -3.98 5.91
N PHE A 41 -8.29 -3.29 7.00
CA PHE A 41 -7.98 -3.90 8.29
C PHE A 41 -8.45 -3.02 9.46
N ARG A 42 -9.25 -3.60 10.38
CA ARG A 42 -9.80 -2.92 11.56
C ARG A 42 -10.43 -1.54 11.26
N GLY A 43 -11.22 -1.46 10.19
CA GLY A 43 -11.93 -0.23 9.79
C GLY A 43 -11.06 0.83 9.10
N LYS A 44 -9.80 0.52 8.78
CA LYS A 44 -8.90 1.40 8.03
C LYS A 44 -8.45 0.73 6.74
N PHE A 45 -8.02 1.53 5.76
CA PHE A 45 -7.34 1.03 4.57
C PHE A 45 -5.85 1.30 4.68
N TYR A 46 -5.06 0.29 4.37
CA TYR A 46 -3.61 0.34 4.31
C TYR A 46 -3.21 0.17 2.84
N ILE A 47 -2.59 1.18 2.26
CA ILE A 47 -2.34 1.27 0.82
C ILE A 47 -0.86 1.50 0.57
N LEU A 48 -0.28 0.80 -0.40
CA LEU A 48 1.10 0.97 -0.84
C LEU A 48 1.14 1.75 -2.15
N ASN A 49 2.00 2.76 -2.23
CA ASN A 49 2.28 3.43 -3.50
C ASN A 49 3.38 2.71 -4.30
N LEU A 50 3.62 3.13 -5.55
CA LEU A 50 4.71 2.61 -6.39
C LEU A 50 6.12 2.64 -5.76
N GLN A 51 6.34 3.51 -4.78
CA GLN A 51 7.61 3.64 -4.07
C GLN A 51 7.69 2.72 -2.84
N GLY A 52 6.65 1.91 -2.57
CA GLY A 52 6.54 1.06 -1.39
C GLY A 52 6.23 1.83 -0.10
N THR A 53 5.82 3.09 -0.19
CA THR A 53 5.39 3.89 0.97
C THR A 53 3.97 3.50 1.32
N LEU A 54 3.77 3.15 2.59
CA LEU A 54 2.45 2.86 3.16
C LEU A 54 1.71 4.17 3.45
N ALA A 55 0.42 4.22 3.14
CA ALA A 55 -0.49 5.23 3.63
C ALA A 55 -1.68 4.56 4.33
N VAL A 56 -2.17 5.19 5.39
CA VAL A 56 -3.35 4.76 6.13
C VAL A 56 -4.48 5.72 5.80
N ILE A 57 -5.59 5.18 5.30
CA ILE A 57 -6.81 5.93 5.04
C ILE A 57 -7.88 5.50 6.04
N GLU A 58 -8.49 6.48 6.68
CA GLU A 58 -9.67 6.27 7.52
C GLU A 58 -10.91 6.75 6.77
N VAL A 59 -12.01 6.01 6.95
CA VAL A 59 -13.30 6.32 6.35
C VAL A 59 -14.24 6.78 7.45
N ASP A 60 -14.26 8.09 7.67
CA ASP A 60 -15.29 8.73 8.49
C ASP A 60 -16.38 9.31 7.56
N SER A 61 -16.68 10.61 7.69
CA SER A 61 -17.53 11.33 6.74
C SER A 61 -16.86 11.56 5.38
N HIS A 62 -15.53 11.49 5.33
CA HIS A 62 -14.71 11.68 4.14
C HIS A 62 -13.51 10.74 4.21
N LEU A 63 -13.01 10.31 3.06
CA LEU A 63 -11.76 9.56 3.00
C LEU A 63 -10.60 10.50 3.23
N LYS A 64 -9.75 10.16 4.20
CA LYS A 64 -8.59 10.98 4.58
C LYS A 64 -7.39 10.10 4.84
N ILE A 65 -6.24 10.46 4.25
CA ILE A 65 -4.96 9.89 4.67
C ILE A 65 -4.66 10.42 6.07
N THR A 66 -4.64 9.53 7.06
CA THR A 66 -4.39 9.90 8.45
C THR A 66 -2.93 9.70 8.85
N SER A 67 -2.20 8.83 8.15
CA SER A 67 -0.79 8.57 8.43
C SER A 67 -0.05 8.03 7.21
N LEU A 68 1.27 8.24 7.20
CA LEU A 68 2.19 7.69 6.21
C LEU A 68 3.26 6.86 6.93
N GLY A 69 3.56 5.70 6.37
CA GLY A 69 4.69 4.88 6.79
C GLY A 69 6.01 5.57 6.49
N THR A 70 6.97 5.40 7.39
CA THR A 70 8.27 6.09 7.30
C THR A 70 9.31 5.29 6.53
N ARG A 71 9.08 3.98 6.35
CA ARG A 71 10.03 3.06 5.72
C ARG A 71 9.29 2.10 4.81
N ARG A 72 9.81 1.93 3.59
CA ARG A 72 9.39 0.84 2.69
C ARG A 72 9.99 -0.48 3.14
N ALA A 73 9.30 -1.58 2.85
CA ALA A 73 9.95 -2.89 2.90
C ALA A 73 10.96 -2.99 1.74
N ILE A 74 12.12 -3.58 2.01
CA ILE A 74 13.18 -3.79 1.03
C ILE A 74 13.42 -5.30 0.96
N PRO A 75 12.99 -5.97 -0.13
CA PRO A 75 13.29 -7.37 -0.32
C PRO A 75 14.81 -7.56 -0.47
N SER A 76 15.33 -8.72 -0.06
CA SER A 76 16.77 -8.99 -0.06
C SER A 76 17.37 -9.10 -1.46
N VAL A 77 16.52 -9.38 -2.46
CA VAL A 77 16.89 -9.52 -3.85
C VAL A 77 16.31 -8.40 -4.72
N SER A 78 17.18 -7.71 -5.45
CA SER A 78 16.79 -6.74 -6.48
C SER A 78 16.47 -7.45 -7.80
N LEU A 79 15.36 -8.16 -7.86
CA LEU A 79 14.93 -8.86 -9.07
C LEU A 79 13.84 -8.08 -9.82
N LYS A 80 13.91 -8.14 -11.16
CA LYS A 80 12.94 -7.48 -12.06
C LYS A 80 11.56 -8.14 -12.04
N HIS A 81 11.44 -9.34 -11.47
CA HIS A 81 10.21 -10.15 -11.48
C HIS A 81 9.76 -10.41 -10.04
N LEU A 82 9.43 -9.32 -9.36
CA LEU A 82 8.90 -9.34 -8.00
C LEU A 82 7.42 -8.94 -8.05
N ARG A 83 6.59 -9.72 -7.37
CA ARG A 83 5.17 -9.43 -7.16
C ARG A 83 4.94 -9.22 -5.67
N GLU A 84 4.15 -8.20 -5.31
CA GLU A 84 3.87 -7.86 -3.92
C GLU A 84 2.37 -7.98 -3.61
N TYR A 85 2.05 -8.53 -2.42
CA TYR A 85 0.69 -8.75 -1.94
C TYR A 85 0.57 -8.30 -0.48
N LEU A 86 -0.54 -7.62 -0.14
CA LEU A 86 -0.93 -7.39 1.25
C LEU A 86 -1.96 -8.43 1.65
N GLU A 87 -1.74 -9.07 2.79
CA GLU A 87 -2.61 -10.12 3.33
C GLU A 87 -2.80 -9.89 4.82
N GLU A 88 -3.98 -10.23 5.33
CA GLU A 88 -4.24 -10.30 6.77
C GLU A 88 -4.08 -11.73 7.24
N SER A 89 -3.30 -11.94 8.30
CA SER A 89 -3.11 -13.26 8.89
C SER A 89 -2.95 -13.13 10.39
N ASP A 90 -3.82 -13.83 11.13
CA ASP A 90 -3.80 -13.90 12.59
C ASP A 90 -3.84 -12.53 13.27
N GLY A 91 -4.58 -11.58 12.67
CA GLY A 91 -4.70 -10.22 13.19
C GLY A 91 -3.50 -9.32 12.88
N GLU A 92 -2.62 -9.74 11.98
CA GLU A 92 -1.46 -8.99 11.52
C GLU A 92 -1.57 -8.68 10.02
N ILE A 93 -1.00 -7.56 9.58
CA ILE A 93 -0.90 -7.24 8.16
C ILE A 93 0.49 -7.67 7.67
N LEU A 94 0.49 -8.54 6.66
CA LEU A 94 1.69 -9.06 6.02
C LEU A 94 1.85 -8.46 4.63
N LEU A 95 3.07 -8.04 4.30
CA LEU A 95 3.51 -7.75 2.96
C LEU A 95 4.35 -8.92 2.46
N ILE A 96 3.84 -9.60 1.44
CA ILE A 96 4.43 -10.81 0.87
C ILE A 96 5.03 -10.47 -0.48
N PHE A 97 6.33 -10.70 -0.62
CA PHE A 97 7.05 -10.63 -1.89
C PHE A 97 7.20 -12.03 -2.48
N LEU A 98 6.57 -12.26 -3.62
CA LEU A 98 6.81 -13.44 -4.44
C LEU A 98 7.95 -13.13 -5.41
N ILE A 99 9.03 -13.89 -5.31
CA ILE A 99 10.24 -13.69 -6.08
C ILE A 99 10.35 -14.76 -7.16
N SER A 100 10.56 -14.32 -8.40
CA SER A 100 10.85 -15.20 -9.53
C SER A 100 12.21 -14.83 -10.13
N LYS A 101 13.08 -15.82 -10.34
CA LYS A 101 14.40 -15.65 -10.98
C LYS A 101 14.27 -15.37 -12.49
N LYS A 102 13.16 -15.78 -13.09
CA LYS A 102 12.83 -15.58 -14.50
C LYS A 102 11.44 -14.93 -14.61
N SER A 103 11.12 -14.40 -15.80
CA SER A 103 9.78 -13.88 -16.13
C SER A 103 8.77 -15.03 -16.32
N THR A 104 8.65 -15.90 -15.34
CA THR A 104 7.77 -17.07 -15.32
C THR A 104 6.81 -16.96 -14.15
N ASN A 105 5.66 -17.62 -14.24
CA ASN A 105 4.69 -17.67 -13.13
C ASN A 105 5.15 -18.56 -11.95
N VAL A 106 6.33 -19.19 -12.06
CA VAL A 106 6.96 -19.97 -11.00
C VAL A 106 7.53 -19.03 -9.95
N VAL A 107 7.18 -19.27 -8.69
CA VAL A 107 7.75 -18.59 -7.53
C VAL A 107 8.97 -19.38 -7.08
N ASP A 108 10.14 -18.74 -7.09
CA ASP A 108 11.41 -19.34 -6.67
C ASP A 108 11.67 -19.13 -5.17
N ASP A 109 11.18 -18.02 -4.63
CA ASP A 109 11.37 -17.63 -3.23
C ASP A 109 10.24 -16.72 -2.74
N VAL A 110 10.06 -16.64 -1.42
CA VAL A 110 9.04 -15.81 -0.77
C VAL A 110 9.67 -15.07 0.41
N GLU A 111 9.52 -13.75 0.44
CA GLU A 111 9.86 -12.94 1.61
C GLU A 111 8.61 -12.35 2.23
N ILE A 112 8.51 -12.40 3.56
CA ILE A 112 7.35 -11.92 4.31
C ILE A 112 7.80 -10.81 5.26
N PHE A 113 7.03 -9.73 5.29
CA PHE A 113 7.24 -8.61 6.19
C PHE A 113 5.97 -8.35 6.98
N GLN A 114 6.09 -8.28 8.30
CA GLN A 114 4.99 -7.89 9.17
C GLN A 114 4.95 -6.37 9.33
N LEU A 115 3.76 -5.79 9.29
CA LEU A 115 3.55 -4.38 9.59
C LEU A 115 3.47 -4.13 11.10
N ASP A 116 4.38 -3.30 11.62
CA ASP A 116 4.16 -2.66 12.91
C ASP A 116 3.10 -1.55 12.75
N LEU A 117 1.89 -1.79 13.26
CA LEU A 117 0.76 -0.86 13.15
C LEU A 117 0.95 0.44 13.94
N VAL A 118 1.82 0.46 14.95
CA VAL A 118 2.10 1.65 15.76
C VAL A 118 3.11 2.55 15.05
N ARG A 119 4.15 1.94 14.49
CA ARG A 119 5.27 2.67 13.85
C ARG A 119 5.09 2.84 12.35
N LEU A 120 4.14 2.12 11.76
CA LEU A 120 3.89 2.05 10.31
C LEU A 120 5.17 1.72 9.55
N SER A 121 5.84 0.66 10.02
CA SER A 121 7.11 0.18 9.47
C SER A 121 7.09 -1.34 9.31
N TRP A 122 7.83 -1.82 8.32
CA TRP A 122 7.90 -3.23 8.00
C TRP A 122 9.07 -3.93 8.72
N THR A 123 8.80 -5.09 9.31
CA THR A 123 9.80 -5.96 9.92
C THR A 123 9.84 -7.28 9.15
N LYS A 124 11.03 -7.65 8.65
CA LYS A 124 11.21 -8.93 7.97
C LYS A 124 11.07 -10.08 8.97
N MET A 125 10.29 -11.09 8.60
CA MET A 125 10.12 -12.34 9.36
C MET A 125 11.15 -13.40 8.96
#